data_AF-A0A1G5SUF2-F1
#
_entry.id   AF-A0A1G5SUF2-F1
#
_cell.length_a   1.000
_cell.length_b   1.000
_cell.length_c   1.000
_cell.angle_alpha   90.00
_cell.angle_beta   90.00
_cell.angle_gamma   90.00
#
_symmetry.space_group_name_H-M   'P 1'
#
loop_
_entity.id
_entity.type
_entity.pdbx_description
1 polymer ?
#
loop_
_entity_poly.entity_id
_entity_poly.type
_entity_poly.pdbx_seq_one_letter_code
_entity_poly.pdbx_strand_id
1 'polypeptide(L)'
;MLSVRLRAGLIRLIGNREGVSAIEFSMIAPILLLILMGSIELPRAYMVGKRLDNATATMADLISRGSYADLKPIFAATGAISNPYDVSSASIVLTAAGTYSNGSSPTTKVCSSAESNGQAYAAGASLGAPPAGMTRNGDRFVVSEVTMVYRPIFPVLSKMTSWTFRYKKVWPVRGGDIYNGQSEVVLPGGKPCPA
;
A
#
# COMPACT_ATOMS: atom_id res chain seq x y z
N MET A 1 52.96 42.89 19.98
CA MET A 1 52.30 43.24 18.69
C MET A 1 51.15 42.30 18.30
N LEU A 2 51.17 41.00 18.66
CA LEU A 2 50.08 40.05 18.35
C LEU A 2 48.72 40.39 19.01
N SER A 3 48.74 40.93 20.24
CA SER A 3 47.53 41.25 21.03
C SER A 3 46.68 42.40 20.46
N VAL A 4 47.30 43.36 19.77
CA VAL A 4 46.61 44.51 19.18
C VAL A 4 45.87 44.11 17.90
N ARG A 5 46.45 43.22 17.08
CA ARG A 5 45.80 42.68 15.88
C ARG A 5 44.60 41.79 16.23
N LEU A 6 44.70 41.01 17.30
CA LEU A 6 43.59 40.20 17.83
C LEU A 6 42.44 41.07 18.36
N ARG A 7 42.74 42.15 19.11
CA ARG A 7 41.70 43.09 19.57
C ARG A 7 41.02 43.83 18.42
N ALA A 8 41.77 44.27 17.41
CA ALA A 8 41.21 44.92 16.23
C ALA A 8 40.32 43.97 15.40
N GLY A 9 40.70 42.69 15.30
CA GLY A 9 39.89 41.65 14.66
C GLY A 9 38.57 41.40 15.40
N LEU A 10 38.58 41.36 16.73
CA LEU A 10 37.38 41.16 17.55
C LEU A 10 36.39 42.34 17.45
N ILE A 11 36.89 43.58 17.48
CA ILE A 11 36.04 44.78 17.35
C ILE A 11 35.41 44.84 15.95
N ARG A 12 36.16 44.41 14.92
CA ARG A 12 35.65 44.31 13.55
C ARG A 12 34.60 43.21 13.38
N LEU A 13 34.73 42.09 14.10
CA LEU A 13 33.71 41.03 14.15
C LEU A 13 32.43 41.50 14.85
N ILE A 14 32.55 42.27 15.94
CA ILE A 14 31.40 42.82 16.70
C ILE A 14 30.67 43.92 15.92
N GLY A 15 31.38 44.69 15.08
CA GLY A 15 30.79 45.73 14.25
C GLY A 15 30.21 45.25 12.92
N ASN A 16 30.41 43.99 12.53
CA ASN A 16 30.02 43.52 11.21
C ASN A 16 28.55 43.06 11.18
N ARG A 17 27.68 43.90 10.63
CA ARG A 17 26.23 43.62 10.50
C ARG A 17 25.91 42.39 9.63
N GLU A 18 26.81 42.02 8.73
CA GLU A 18 26.69 40.82 7.90
C GLU A 18 26.65 39.53 8.74
N GLY A 19 27.33 39.50 9.89
CA GLY A 19 27.32 38.35 10.81
C GLY A 19 25.98 38.18 11.54
N VAL A 20 25.23 39.26 11.75
CA VAL A 20 23.92 39.22 12.42
C VAL A 20 22.87 38.59 11.51
N SER A 21 22.82 38.95 10.23
CA SER A 21 21.92 38.31 9.26
C SER A 21 22.23 36.83 9.06
N ALA A 22 23.50 36.41 9.15
CA ALA A 22 23.86 35.00 9.08
C ALA A 22 23.27 34.18 10.25
N ILE A 23 23.22 34.78 11.45
CA ILE A 23 22.65 34.13 12.64
C ILE A 23 21.12 34.04 12.54
N GLU A 24 20.45 35.12 12.11
CA GLU A 24 19.00 35.10 11.88
C GLU A 24 18.59 34.06 10.83
N PHE A 25 19.35 33.98 9.73
CA PHE A 25 19.13 32.97 8.70
C PHE A 25 19.36 31.55 9.25
N SER A 26 20.38 31.34 10.08
CA SER A 26 20.63 30.02 10.68
C SER A 26 19.48 29.52 11.57
N MET A 27 18.71 30.44 12.18
CA MET A 27 17.54 30.11 12.99
C MET A 27 16.29 29.84 12.14
N ILE A 28 16.10 30.57 11.04
CA ILE A 28 14.91 30.46 10.17
C ILE A 28 15.05 29.35 9.13
N ALA A 29 16.26 29.15 8.58
CA ALA A 29 16.57 28.13 7.58
C ALA A 29 16.09 26.71 7.95
N PRO A 30 16.28 26.18 9.17
CA PRO A 30 15.79 24.83 9.51
C PRO A 30 14.26 24.73 9.42
N ILE A 31 13.52 25.78 9.79
CA ILE A 31 12.05 25.79 9.70
C ILE A 31 11.62 25.83 8.24
N LEU A 32 12.27 26.67 7.41
CA LEU A 32 11.98 26.74 5.97
C LEU A 32 12.27 25.41 5.26
N LEU A 33 13.38 24.74 5.62
CA LEU A 33 13.73 23.42 5.07
C LEU A 33 12.71 22.35 5.48
N LEU A 34 12.26 22.35 6.73
CA LEU A 34 11.22 21.41 7.18
C LEU A 34 9.89 21.63 6.44
N ILE A 35 9.49 22.88 6.23
CA ILE A 35 8.27 23.21 5.47
C ILE A 35 8.42 22.77 4.01
N LEU A 36 9.57 23.02 3.38
CA LEU A 36 9.85 22.59 2.01
C LEU A 36 9.84 21.07 1.86
N MET A 37 10.44 20.34 2.79
CA MET A 37 10.43 18.88 2.78
C MET A 37 9.02 18.34 3.01
N GLY A 38 8.27 18.92 3.97
CA GLY A 38 6.89 18.54 4.26
C GLY A 38 5.94 18.78 3.08
N SER A 39 6.12 19.89 2.35
CA SER A 39 5.28 20.22 1.18
C SER A 39 5.50 19.27 -0.01
N ILE A 40 6.64 18.60 -0.09
CA ILE A 40 6.94 17.60 -1.12
C ILE A 40 6.54 16.19 -0.64
N GLU A 41 6.88 15.84 0.60
CA GLU A 41 6.76 14.48 1.10
C GLU A 41 5.30 14.09 1.42
N LEU A 42 4.51 15.00 1.99
CA LEU A 42 3.12 14.70 2.37
C LEU A 42 2.22 14.42 1.16
N PRO A 43 2.21 15.26 0.09
CA PRO A 43 1.41 14.96 -1.09
C PRO A 43 1.86 13.69 -1.79
N ARG A 44 3.17 13.42 -1.84
CA ARG A 44 3.71 12.19 -2.42
C ARG A 44 3.20 10.95 -1.68
N ALA A 45 3.26 10.94 -0.35
CA ALA A 45 2.77 9.82 0.45
C ALA A 45 1.27 9.58 0.24
N TYR A 46 0.47 10.67 0.20
CA TYR A 46 -0.95 10.60 -0.09
C TYR A 46 -1.24 10.01 -1.49
N MET A 47 -0.52 10.50 -2.51
CA MET A 47 -0.69 10.05 -3.90
C MET A 47 -0.30 8.58 -4.08
N VAL A 48 0.76 8.13 -3.41
CA VAL A 48 1.16 6.72 -3.39
C VAL A 48 0.04 5.86 -2.79
N GLY A 49 -0.47 6.24 -1.61
CA GLY A 49 -1.58 5.53 -0.98
C GLY A 49 -2.83 5.47 -1.87
N LYS A 50 -3.17 6.59 -2.52
CA LYS A 50 -4.34 6.63 -3.41
C LYS A 50 -4.17 5.75 -4.65
N ARG A 51 -2.96 5.69 -5.22
CA ARG A 51 -2.69 4.78 -6.34
C ARG A 51 -2.71 3.32 -5.93
N LEU A 52 -2.19 2.97 -4.76
CA LEU A 52 -2.29 1.62 -4.22
C LEU A 52 -3.74 1.20 -3.98
N ASP A 53 -4.57 2.08 -3.42
CA ASP A 53 -6.01 1.84 -3.21
C ASP A 53 -6.72 1.57 -4.54
N ASN A 54 -6.48 2.42 -5.54
CA ASN A 54 -7.03 2.25 -6.88
C ASN A 54 -6.53 0.96 -7.54
N ALA A 55 -5.24 0.65 -7.44
CA ALA A 55 -4.66 -0.56 -8.01
C ALA A 55 -5.22 -1.83 -7.35
N THR A 56 -5.39 -1.82 -6.02
CA THR A 56 -6.03 -2.91 -5.27
C THR A 56 -7.46 -3.15 -5.75
N ALA A 57 -8.23 -2.07 -5.96
CA ALA A 57 -9.58 -2.16 -6.49
C ALA A 57 -9.61 -2.70 -7.92
N THR A 58 -8.70 -2.26 -8.80
CA THR A 58 -8.62 -2.77 -10.18
C THR A 58 -8.21 -4.23 -10.24
N MET A 59 -7.32 -4.70 -9.37
CA MET A 59 -7.00 -6.13 -9.30
C MET A 59 -8.22 -6.94 -8.88
N ALA A 60 -8.94 -6.50 -7.85
CA ALA A 60 -10.17 -7.15 -7.42
C ALA A 60 -11.21 -7.19 -8.55
N ASP A 61 -11.32 -6.09 -9.32
CA ASP A 61 -12.19 -6.00 -10.49
C ASP A 61 -11.79 -7.01 -11.59
N LEU A 62 -10.50 -7.11 -11.90
CA LEU A 62 -9.97 -8.01 -12.92
C LEU A 62 -10.14 -9.48 -12.52
N ILE A 63 -9.69 -9.87 -11.33
CA ILE A 63 -9.81 -11.25 -10.88
C ILE A 63 -11.26 -11.68 -10.65
N SER A 64 -12.24 -10.76 -10.57
CA SER A 64 -13.64 -11.17 -10.40
C SER A 64 -14.31 -11.64 -11.69
N ARG A 65 -13.67 -11.45 -12.86
CA ARG A 65 -14.28 -11.67 -14.17
C ARG A 65 -14.07 -13.07 -14.74
N GLY A 66 -13.07 -13.83 -14.27
CA GLY A 66 -12.78 -15.15 -14.82
C GLY A 66 -11.65 -15.87 -14.10
N SER A 67 -11.53 -17.17 -14.39
CA SER A 67 -10.40 -18.01 -13.97
C SER A 67 -9.17 -17.69 -14.83
N TYR A 68 -8.01 -17.53 -14.20
CA TYR A 68 -6.77 -17.19 -14.90
C TYR A 68 -5.73 -18.30 -14.69
N ALA A 69 -5.08 -18.73 -15.77
CA ALA A 69 -3.94 -19.67 -15.68
C ALA A 69 -2.64 -18.97 -15.24
N ASP A 70 -2.50 -17.68 -15.58
CA ASP A 70 -1.37 -16.84 -15.17
C ASP A 70 -1.88 -15.44 -14.78
N LEU A 71 -1.42 -14.95 -13.62
CA LEU A 71 -1.78 -13.63 -13.07
C LEU A 71 -0.72 -12.56 -13.36
N LYS A 72 0.41 -12.90 -13.99
CA LYS A 72 1.43 -11.92 -14.40
C LYS A 72 0.86 -10.71 -15.15
N PRO A 73 -0.10 -10.84 -16.09
CA PRO A 73 -0.68 -9.67 -16.76
C PRO A 73 -1.43 -8.72 -15.80
N ILE A 74 -2.06 -9.26 -14.75
CA ILE A 74 -2.79 -8.49 -13.74
C ILE A 74 -1.80 -7.74 -12.84
N PHE A 75 -0.71 -8.40 -12.44
CA PHE A 75 0.37 -7.74 -11.70
C PHE A 75 1.09 -6.67 -12.56
N ALA A 76 1.28 -6.92 -13.86
CA ALA A 76 1.86 -5.93 -14.77
C ALA A 76 0.95 -4.71 -14.97
N ALA A 77 -0.36 -4.91 -15.13
CA ALA A 77 -1.34 -3.83 -15.23
C ALA A 77 -1.34 -2.95 -13.96
N THR A 78 -1.13 -3.56 -12.79
CA THR A 78 -0.96 -2.85 -11.52
C THR A 78 0.27 -1.95 -11.52
N GLY A 79 1.40 -2.44 -12.03
CA GLY A 79 2.62 -1.64 -12.20
C GLY A 79 2.37 -0.41 -13.08
N ALA A 80 1.56 -0.56 -14.13
CA ALA A 80 1.17 0.57 -14.99
C ALA A 80 0.28 1.60 -14.26
N ILE A 81 -0.65 1.15 -13.40
CA ILE A 81 -1.56 2.04 -12.65
C ILE A 81 -0.81 2.83 -11.57
N SER A 82 0.24 2.25 -10.99
CA SER A 82 1.02 2.85 -9.92
C SER A 82 2.09 3.85 -10.39
N ASN A 83 2.53 3.73 -11.66
CA ASN A 83 3.47 4.63 -12.34
C ASN A 83 3.13 6.14 -12.15
N PRO A 84 4.08 7.04 -11.82
CA PRO A 84 5.54 6.87 -11.59
C PRO A 84 6.02 6.30 -10.26
N TYR A 85 5.15 5.76 -9.41
CA TYR A 85 5.63 5.19 -8.14
C TYR A 85 6.01 3.72 -8.32
N ASP A 86 7.24 3.39 -7.91
CA ASP A 86 7.70 2.01 -7.87
C ASP A 86 7.00 1.24 -6.76
N VAL A 87 6.19 0.27 -7.15
CA VAL A 87 5.48 -0.67 -6.26
C VAL A 87 5.97 -2.09 -6.44
N SER A 88 7.13 -2.29 -7.07
CA SER A 88 7.71 -3.63 -7.32
C SER A 88 7.93 -4.42 -6.02
N SER A 89 8.20 -3.74 -4.91
CA SER A 89 8.35 -4.34 -3.59
C SER A 89 7.03 -4.49 -2.82
N ALA A 90 5.88 -4.16 -3.41
CA ALA A 90 4.60 -4.36 -2.77
C ALA A 90 4.28 -5.86 -2.68
N SER A 91 3.83 -6.29 -1.51
CA SER A 91 3.27 -7.61 -1.28
C SER A 91 1.81 -7.58 -1.70
N ILE A 92 1.46 -8.40 -2.68
CA ILE A 92 0.11 -8.54 -3.22
C ILE A 92 -0.38 -9.95 -2.92
N VAL A 93 -1.60 -10.06 -2.38
CA VAL A 93 -2.28 -11.33 -2.15
C VAL A 93 -3.68 -11.24 -2.73
N LEU A 94 -3.95 -12.08 -3.73
CA LEU A 94 -5.24 -12.22 -4.38
C LEU A 94 -5.89 -13.50 -3.89
N THR A 95 -7.15 -13.43 -3.53
CA THR A 95 -7.86 -14.55 -2.91
C THR A 95 -9.26 -14.67 -3.51
N ALA A 96 -9.64 -15.85 -3.97
CA ALA A 96 -11.03 -16.21 -4.18
C ALA A 96 -11.56 -16.90 -2.93
N ALA A 97 -12.70 -16.45 -2.44
CA ALA A 97 -13.28 -16.90 -1.19
C ALA A 97 -14.78 -17.13 -1.33
N GLY A 98 -15.31 -17.94 -0.43
CA GLY A 98 -16.72 -18.26 -0.35
C GLY A 98 -17.25 -18.13 1.07
N THR A 99 -18.51 -17.76 1.19
CA THR A 99 -19.23 -17.78 2.46
C THR A 99 -19.88 -19.14 2.70
N TYR A 100 -19.61 -19.70 3.88
CA TYR A 100 -20.17 -20.96 4.35
C TYR A 100 -20.91 -20.74 5.65
N SER A 101 -22.15 -21.20 5.72
CA SER A 101 -22.97 -21.15 6.93
C SER A 101 -23.15 -22.54 7.51
N ASN A 102 -22.35 -22.88 8.53
CA ASN A 102 -22.47 -24.14 9.29
C ASN A 102 -23.19 -23.91 10.64
N GLY A 103 -24.16 -22.98 10.71
CA GLY A 103 -24.89 -22.64 11.93
C GLY A 103 -25.36 -21.18 11.97
N SER A 104 -25.48 -20.59 13.15
CA SER A 104 -25.99 -19.21 13.33
C SER A 104 -25.02 -18.10 12.90
N SER A 105 -23.76 -18.43 12.56
CA SER A 105 -22.74 -17.46 12.15
C SER A 105 -22.06 -17.89 10.86
N PRO A 106 -22.29 -17.19 9.74
CA PRO A 106 -21.62 -17.48 8.49
C PRO A 106 -20.12 -17.14 8.59
N THR A 107 -19.30 -17.93 7.91
CA THR A 107 -17.83 -17.78 7.91
C THR A 107 -17.30 -17.74 6.49
N THR A 108 -16.28 -16.93 6.25
CA THR A 108 -15.58 -16.91 4.96
C THR A 108 -14.47 -17.92 4.96
N LYS A 109 -14.40 -18.75 3.92
CA LYS A 109 -13.24 -19.62 3.68
C LYS A 109 -12.57 -19.29 2.35
N VAL A 110 -11.25 -19.41 2.34
CA VAL A 110 -10.42 -19.31 1.14
C VAL A 110 -10.64 -20.54 0.28
N CYS A 111 -10.82 -20.33 -1.02
CA CYS A 111 -10.96 -21.41 -2.00
C CYS A 111 -9.68 -21.55 -2.82
N SER A 112 -9.23 -20.44 -3.40
CA SER A 112 -7.95 -20.34 -4.08
C SER A 112 -7.30 -18.99 -3.77
N SER A 113 -5.99 -18.93 -3.88
CA SER A 113 -5.21 -17.74 -3.58
C SER A 113 -3.95 -17.73 -4.43
N ALA A 114 -3.43 -16.55 -4.67
CA ALA A 114 -2.17 -16.34 -5.37
C ALA A 114 -1.50 -15.07 -4.85
N GLU A 115 -0.18 -15.02 -4.93
CA GLU A 115 0.63 -13.96 -4.36
C GLU A 115 1.66 -13.40 -5.34
N SER A 116 2.13 -12.19 -5.02
CA SER A 116 3.35 -11.60 -5.55
C SER A 116 4.08 -10.91 -4.41
N ASN A 117 5.30 -11.33 -4.10
CA ASN A 117 6.11 -10.83 -2.96
C ASN A 117 5.40 -10.93 -1.59
N GLY A 118 4.38 -11.77 -1.48
CA GLY A 118 3.54 -11.93 -0.29
C GLY A 118 3.46 -13.39 0.14
N GLN A 119 2.43 -13.71 0.92
CA GLN A 119 2.10 -15.08 1.32
C GLN A 119 0.62 -15.33 1.02
N ALA A 120 0.36 -16.25 0.10
CA ALA A 120 -1.00 -16.67 -0.20
C ALA A 120 -1.63 -17.43 0.96
N TYR A 121 -2.93 -17.23 1.16
CA TYR A 121 -3.67 -17.96 2.18
C TYR A 121 -3.88 -19.42 1.76
N ALA A 122 -3.71 -20.37 2.66
CA ALA A 122 -4.00 -21.77 2.35
C ALA A 122 -5.49 -21.98 2.02
N ALA A 123 -5.79 -22.86 1.06
CA ALA A 123 -7.16 -23.26 0.77
C ALA A 123 -7.84 -23.83 2.04
N GLY A 124 -9.09 -23.43 2.28
CA GLY A 124 -9.85 -23.77 3.48
C GLY A 124 -9.58 -22.87 4.69
N ALA A 125 -8.58 -21.99 4.65
CA ALA A 125 -8.33 -21.03 5.73
C ALA A 125 -9.55 -20.11 5.95
N SER A 126 -9.87 -19.82 7.21
CA SER A 126 -10.96 -18.90 7.55
C SER A 126 -10.46 -17.45 7.46
N LEU A 127 -11.21 -16.60 6.75
CA LEU A 127 -10.99 -15.15 6.73
C LEU A 127 -11.86 -14.41 7.76
N GLY A 128 -12.58 -15.14 8.61
CA GLY A 128 -13.48 -14.59 9.62
C GLY A 128 -14.90 -14.34 9.08
N ALA A 129 -15.54 -13.28 9.59
CA ALA A 129 -16.91 -12.93 9.23
C ALA A 129 -17.01 -12.53 7.74
N PRO A 130 -18.10 -12.90 7.04
CA PRO A 130 -18.32 -12.51 5.66
C PRO A 130 -18.48 -11.00 5.50
N PRO A 131 -18.08 -10.47 4.33
CA PRO A 131 -18.35 -9.09 3.94
C PRO A 131 -19.85 -8.77 3.99
N ALA A 132 -20.18 -7.51 4.26
CA ALA A 132 -21.55 -7.04 4.21
C ALA A 132 -22.16 -7.30 2.82
N GLY A 133 -23.36 -7.90 2.79
CA GLY A 133 -24.06 -8.25 1.55
C GLY A 133 -23.64 -9.58 0.91
N MET A 134 -22.66 -10.30 1.47
CA MET A 134 -22.21 -11.63 1.00
C MET A 134 -22.30 -12.67 2.11
N THR A 135 -23.39 -12.64 2.87
CA THR A 135 -23.58 -13.46 4.08
C THR A 135 -24.33 -14.77 3.81
N ARG A 136 -24.83 -14.98 2.59
CA ARG A 136 -25.59 -16.18 2.24
C ARG A 136 -24.63 -17.34 2.00
N ASN A 137 -25.09 -18.54 2.34
CA ASN A 137 -24.32 -19.74 2.07
C ASN A 137 -24.12 -19.90 0.56
N GLY A 138 -22.87 -20.10 0.16
CA GLY A 138 -22.48 -20.22 -1.24
C GLY A 138 -22.03 -18.91 -1.91
N ASP A 139 -22.22 -17.75 -1.29
CA ASP A 139 -21.79 -16.47 -1.88
C ASP A 139 -20.30 -16.51 -2.23
N ARG A 140 -19.96 -16.11 -3.46
CA ARG A 140 -18.58 -16.11 -3.99
C ARG A 140 -18.08 -14.69 -4.22
N PHE A 141 -16.87 -14.44 -3.75
CA PHE A 141 -16.22 -13.14 -3.90
C PHE A 141 -14.71 -13.27 -3.97
N VAL A 142 -14.08 -12.20 -4.43
CA VAL A 142 -12.63 -12.08 -4.50
C VAL A 142 -12.15 -10.99 -3.56
N VAL A 143 -10.94 -11.16 -3.08
CA VAL A 143 -10.26 -10.24 -2.18
C VAL A 143 -8.89 -9.93 -2.77
N SER A 144 -8.60 -8.64 -2.90
CA SER A 144 -7.26 -8.15 -3.22
C SER A 144 -6.70 -7.45 -1.99
N GLU A 145 -5.53 -7.89 -1.54
CA GLU A 145 -4.76 -7.28 -0.45
C GLU A 145 -3.42 -6.80 -0.97
N VAL A 146 -3.10 -5.53 -0.77
CA VAL A 146 -1.81 -4.94 -1.12
C VAL A 146 -1.19 -4.33 0.12
N THR A 147 0.04 -4.71 0.41
CA THR A 147 0.84 -4.20 1.52
C THR A 147 2.17 -3.67 1.01
N MET A 148 2.53 -2.44 1.37
CA MET A 148 3.76 -1.81 0.91
C MET A 148 4.35 -0.87 1.96
N VAL A 149 5.67 -0.97 2.16
CA VAL A 149 6.42 -0.02 3.00
C VAL A 149 6.69 1.25 2.20
N TYR A 150 6.28 2.39 2.73
CA TYR A 150 6.52 3.69 2.13
C TYR A 150 7.99 4.10 2.25
N ARG A 151 8.58 4.55 1.14
CA ARG A 151 9.96 5.04 1.09
C ARG A 151 9.98 6.55 0.88
N PRO A 152 10.19 7.35 1.93
CA PRO A 152 10.27 8.80 1.79
C PRO A 152 11.52 9.23 1.01
N ILE A 153 11.47 10.37 0.33
CA ILE A 153 12.66 10.99 -0.28
C ILE A 153 13.53 11.60 0.82
N PHE A 154 12.86 12.21 1.81
CA PHE A 154 13.49 12.89 2.92
C PHE A 154 13.33 12.07 4.20
N PRO A 155 14.34 11.29 4.63
CA PRO A 155 14.28 10.49 5.86
C PRO A 155 14.51 11.33 7.13
N VAL A 156 13.96 12.55 7.17
CA VAL A 156 14.07 13.46 8.33
C VAL A 156 13.35 12.89 9.54
N LEU A 157 12.23 12.20 9.29
CA LEU A 157 11.47 11.49 10.31
C LEU A 157 11.71 9.99 10.16
N SER A 158 12.59 9.43 11.00
CA SER A 158 12.91 7.99 10.99
C SER A 158 11.68 7.08 11.18
N LYS A 159 10.55 7.58 11.68
CA LYS A 159 9.30 6.81 11.77
C LYS A 159 8.55 6.69 10.43
N MET A 160 8.82 7.57 9.47
CA MET A 160 8.15 7.53 8.16
C MET A 160 8.69 6.42 7.26
N THR A 161 9.93 5.96 7.46
CA THR A 161 10.56 4.89 6.66
C THR A 161 10.03 3.50 6.98
N SER A 162 9.37 3.32 8.13
CA SER A 162 8.69 2.07 8.51
C SER A 162 7.17 2.13 8.30
N TRP A 163 6.65 3.23 7.75
CA TRP A 163 5.21 3.36 7.55
C TRP A 163 4.74 2.41 6.46
N THR A 164 3.78 1.55 6.79
CA THR A 164 3.27 0.54 5.87
C THR A 164 1.84 0.91 5.45
N PHE A 165 1.61 0.98 4.15
CA PHE A 165 0.28 1.05 3.57
C PHE A 165 -0.27 -0.35 3.43
N ARG A 166 -1.50 -0.57 3.91
CA ARG A 166 -2.23 -1.82 3.70
C ARG A 166 -3.63 -1.50 3.20
N TYR A 167 -3.95 -1.99 2.01
CA TYR A 167 -5.26 -1.86 1.41
C TYR A 167 -5.85 -3.25 1.17
N LYS A 168 -7.14 -3.39 1.48
CA LYS A 168 -7.91 -4.62 1.25
C LYS A 168 -9.21 -4.22 0.55
N LYS A 169 -9.47 -4.84 -0.60
CA LYS A 169 -10.73 -4.65 -1.35
C LYS A 169 -11.39 -5.99 -1.56
N VAL A 170 -12.68 -6.03 -1.29
CA VAL A 170 -13.55 -7.16 -1.55
C VAL A 170 -14.43 -6.80 -2.74
N TRP A 171 -14.64 -7.76 -3.64
CA TRP A 171 -15.48 -7.57 -4.81
C TRP A 171 -16.29 -8.83 -5.13
N PRO A 172 -17.58 -8.72 -5.50
CA PRO A 172 -18.36 -9.89 -5.91
C PRO A 172 -17.75 -10.54 -7.15
N VAL A 173 -17.83 -11.86 -7.23
CA VAL A 173 -17.56 -12.57 -8.47
C VAL A 173 -18.58 -12.12 -9.52
N ARG A 174 -18.09 -11.73 -10.71
CA ARG A 174 -18.93 -11.26 -11.82
C ARG A 174 -18.89 -12.17 -13.06
N GLY A 175 -17.94 -13.08 -13.10
CA GLY A 175 -17.82 -14.08 -14.16
C GLY A 175 -17.14 -15.34 -13.61
N GLY A 176 -16.41 -16.05 -14.46
CA GLY A 176 -15.82 -17.34 -14.10
C GLY A 176 -16.70 -18.52 -14.45
N ASP A 177 -16.26 -19.70 -14.01
CA ASP A 177 -16.90 -20.96 -14.33
C ASP A 177 -17.91 -21.32 -13.23
N ILE A 178 -18.89 -22.15 -13.58
CA ILE A 178 -19.90 -22.60 -12.62
C ILE A 178 -19.37 -23.83 -11.88
N TYR A 179 -19.18 -23.69 -10.57
CA TYR A 179 -18.83 -24.79 -9.68
C TYR A 179 -19.90 -24.90 -8.59
N ASN A 180 -20.43 -26.11 -8.37
CA ASN A 180 -21.46 -26.36 -7.36
C ASN A 180 -22.68 -25.40 -7.46
N GLY A 181 -23.04 -25.00 -8.69
CA GLY A 181 -24.16 -24.08 -8.95
C GLY A 181 -23.89 -22.60 -8.66
N GLN A 182 -22.65 -22.23 -8.31
CA GLN A 182 -22.21 -20.86 -8.06
C GLN A 182 -21.17 -20.44 -9.11
N SER A 183 -21.23 -19.19 -9.57
CA SER A 183 -20.14 -18.62 -10.37
C SER A 183 -18.94 -18.36 -9.48
N GLU A 184 -17.80 -18.96 -9.83
CA GLU A 184 -16.57 -18.85 -9.05
C GLU A 184 -15.37 -18.61 -9.95
N VAL A 185 -14.38 -17.91 -9.41
CA VAL A 185 -13.06 -17.74 -10.02
C VAL A 185 -12.06 -18.63 -9.30
N VAL A 186 -11.33 -19.45 -10.06
CA VAL A 186 -10.21 -20.24 -9.56
C VAL A 186 -8.89 -19.56 -9.96
N LEU A 187 -8.09 -19.20 -8.96
CA LEU A 187 -6.75 -18.63 -9.14
C LEU A 187 -5.71 -19.74 -9.41
N PRO A 188 -4.57 -19.43 -10.05
CA PRO A 188 -3.55 -20.41 -10.42
C PRO A 188 -3.10 -21.29 -9.25
N GLY A 189 -3.00 -22.60 -9.48
CA GLY A 189 -2.57 -23.57 -8.46
C GLY A 189 -3.62 -23.87 -7.38
N GLY A 190 -4.78 -23.21 -7.42
CA GLY A 190 -5.90 -23.46 -6.51
C GLY A 190 -6.86 -24.55 -6.97
N LYS A 191 -7.88 -24.79 -6.15
CA LYS A 191 -9.02 -25.66 -6.47
C LYS A 191 -10.33 -24.88 -6.32
N PRO A 192 -11.43 -25.31 -6.96
CA PRO A 192 -12.74 -24.76 -6.69
C PRO A 192 -13.10 -24.86 -5.21
N CYS A 193 -13.91 -23.91 -4.76
CA CYS A 193 -14.49 -23.90 -3.44
C CYS A 193 -15.20 -25.24 -3.16
N PRO A 194 -15.08 -25.76 -1.92
CA PRO A 194 -15.92 -26.88 -1.51
C PRO A 194 -17.42 -26.54 -1.67
N ALA A 195 -18.22 -27.58 -1.87
CA ALA A 195 -19.67 -27.49 -1.91
C ALA A 195 -20.25 -27.11 -0.53
#